data_AF-A0A9W8KNV6-F1
#
_entry.id   AF-A0A9W8KNV6-F1
#
_cell.length_a   1.000
_cell.length_b   1.000
_cell.length_c   1.000
_cell.angle_alpha   90.00
_cell.angle_beta   90.00
_cell.angle_gamma   90.00
#
_symmetry.space_group_name_H-M   'P 1'
#
loop_
_entity.id
_entity.type
_entity.pdbx_description
1 polymer ?
#
loop_
_entity_poly.entity_id
_entity_poly.type
_entity_poly.pdbx_seq_one_letter_code
_entity_poly.pdbx_strand_id
1 'polypeptide(L)'
;MRGEFKSTSYVSATIEASQDIEAVCLLDSLPGKFAYEHAIVLLASDSSIRIHAPKGLPSAVDWDEVGRGAFGTGASHVCAIASTQILDSNGDTLPVVSCATVGGEVTVLGLESAHGDHIEAKLALMFHSGNELISHVAWTANEATDTAVCRPLLAVCAVDGTVNLWDVARDLTSANMVCTLGSKDWRPITASASCASLFVLAKLGTVIVVDTSTSGSREPALASSGFEVECIDLGITQSITSCVIDKQRERIYISAMDFVILVLKRAHGGRWTRAEREEETALREGMRKTVIRSFTTKFNMSQLLLRSMCMSPNKRYLMFVADDQVNWGLVKDGVGVTRIHFYQFEDWTVETAKSALDNVVRYDHQGDLQYKVWDLFHNTTASEATELVEYLNQMQLQRGSDAYQQRLFVLNLRLTTM
;
A
#
# COMPACT_ATOMS: atom_id res chain seq x y z
N MET A 1 7.89 -28.40 -33.80
CA MET A 1 8.63 -27.12 -33.72
C MET A 1 8.10 -26.44 -32.46
N ARG A 2 8.88 -26.35 -31.36
CA ARG A 2 9.74 -25.18 -31.05
C ARG A 2 9.01 -23.91 -31.53
N GLY A 3 8.31 -23.13 -30.72
CA GLY A 3 8.53 -22.77 -29.33
C GLY A 3 8.70 -21.26 -29.34
N GLU A 4 7.75 -20.53 -28.78
CA GLU A 4 7.93 -19.15 -28.36
C GLU A 4 6.90 -18.88 -27.26
N PHE A 5 7.36 -19.03 -26.02
CA PHE A 5 6.68 -18.51 -24.85
C PHE A 5 6.61 -16.99 -25.02
N LYS A 6 5.42 -16.43 -25.22
CA LYS A 6 5.22 -15.01 -24.98
C LYS A 6 5.38 -14.78 -23.48
N SER A 7 6.51 -14.15 -23.16
CA SER A 7 6.89 -13.64 -21.85
C SER A 7 5.68 -13.01 -21.15
N THR A 8 5.31 -13.58 -20.02
CA THR A 8 4.62 -12.83 -18.96
C THR A 8 5.57 -11.70 -18.58
N SER A 9 5.22 -10.47 -18.94
CA SER A 9 5.90 -9.27 -18.45
C SER A 9 5.59 -9.14 -16.96
N TYR A 10 6.41 -9.80 -16.14
CA TYR A 10 6.53 -9.51 -14.73
C TYR A 10 7.09 -8.09 -14.61
N VAL A 11 6.36 -7.18 -13.99
CA VAL A 11 6.96 -5.94 -13.49
C VAL A 11 7.59 -6.27 -12.13
N SER A 12 8.74 -6.94 -12.17
CA SER A 12 9.66 -6.97 -11.04
C SER A 12 10.60 -5.77 -11.19
N ALA A 13 10.36 -4.70 -10.44
CA ALA A 13 11.37 -3.66 -10.31
C ALA A 13 12.54 -4.22 -9.48
N THR A 14 13.63 -4.57 -10.14
CA THR A 14 14.90 -4.76 -9.44
C THR A 14 15.53 -3.39 -9.34
N ILE A 15 15.38 -2.76 -8.18
CA ILE A 15 16.11 -1.51 -7.91
C ILE A 15 17.52 -1.91 -7.50
N GLU A 16 18.46 -1.80 -8.43
CA GLU A 16 19.88 -1.83 -8.10
C GLU A 16 20.24 -0.52 -7.39
N ALA A 17 20.06 -0.50 -6.07
CA ALA A 17 20.59 0.58 -5.26
C ALA A 17 22.08 0.31 -4.99
N SER A 18 22.94 1.32 -5.18
CA SER A 18 24.37 1.23 -4.85
C SER A 18 24.65 1.14 -3.34
N GLN A 19 23.62 1.13 -2.50
CA GLN A 19 23.64 1.17 -1.05
C GLN A 19 22.46 0.36 -0.49
N ASP A 20 22.58 -0.13 0.74
CA ASP A 20 21.51 -0.85 1.43
C ASP A 20 20.26 0.04 1.57
N ILE A 21 19.08 -0.53 1.28
CA ILE A 21 17.77 0.13 1.37
C ILE A 21 17.17 -0.17 2.75
N GLU A 22 16.90 0.86 3.54
CA GLU A 22 16.35 0.77 4.89
C GLU A 22 14.81 0.77 4.89
N ALA A 23 14.19 1.53 3.98
CA ALA A 23 12.74 1.61 3.85
C ALA A 23 12.31 1.98 2.43
N VAL A 24 11.06 1.63 2.08
CA VAL A 24 10.44 1.91 0.78
C VAL A 24 9.01 2.34 0.97
N CYS A 25 8.57 3.37 0.25
CA CYS A 25 7.15 3.67 0.10
C CYS A 25 6.81 4.01 -1.37
N LEU A 26 5.55 3.77 -1.74
CA LEU A 26 5.07 3.89 -3.12
C LEU A 26 4.30 5.19 -3.31
N LEU A 27 4.52 5.86 -4.44
CA LEU A 27 3.75 7.00 -4.90
C LEU A 27 2.94 6.56 -6.12
N ASP A 28 1.72 6.10 -5.87
CA ASP A 28 0.80 5.71 -6.92
C ASP A 28 -0.04 6.88 -7.41
N SER A 29 -0.45 6.85 -8.68
CA SER A 29 -1.41 7.79 -9.26
C SER A 29 -0.92 9.24 -9.23
N LEU A 30 0.35 9.46 -9.58
CA LEU A 30 0.90 10.82 -9.65
C LEU A 30 0.06 11.69 -10.60
N PRO A 31 -0.17 12.98 -10.26
CA PRO A 31 -0.95 13.88 -11.10
C PRO A 31 -0.38 14.00 -12.51
N GLY A 32 -1.22 14.26 -13.52
CA GLY A 32 -0.79 14.31 -14.94
C GLY A 32 0.26 15.38 -15.30
N LYS A 33 0.67 16.24 -14.35
CA LYS A 33 1.82 17.14 -14.50
C LYS A 33 3.17 16.43 -14.34
N PHE A 34 3.19 15.23 -13.77
CA PHE A 34 4.37 14.37 -13.70
C PHE A 34 4.53 13.59 -15.00
N ALA A 35 5.76 13.36 -15.42
CA ALA A 35 6.07 12.52 -16.59
C ALA A 35 5.75 11.03 -16.36
N TYR A 36 5.45 10.65 -15.12
CA TYR A 36 5.25 9.27 -14.67
C TYR A 36 3.95 9.15 -13.90
N GLU A 37 3.29 8.01 -14.05
CA GLU A 37 2.07 7.68 -13.29
C GLU A 37 2.40 7.14 -11.89
N HIS A 38 3.59 6.54 -11.73
CA HIS A 38 4.03 5.91 -10.49
C HIS A 38 5.51 6.24 -10.23
N ALA A 39 5.87 6.36 -8.95
CA ALA A 39 7.25 6.47 -8.49
C ALA A 39 7.45 5.72 -7.17
N ILE A 40 8.68 5.34 -6.89
CA ILE A 40 9.09 4.69 -5.64
C ILE A 40 10.00 5.65 -4.88
N VAL A 41 9.76 5.79 -3.59
CA VAL A 41 10.60 6.54 -2.67
C VAL A 41 11.38 5.57 -1.80
N LEU A 42 12.68 5.72 -1.78
CA LEU A 42 13.62 4.87 -1.06
C LEU A 42 14.29 5.66 0.05
N LEU A 43 14.47 5.04 1.21
CA LEU A 43 15.42 5.48 2.23
C LEU A 43 16.67 4.60 2.13
N ALA A 44 17.80 5.20 1.80
CA ALA A 44 19.09 4.52 1.78
C ALA A 44 19.75 4.56 3.18
N SER A 45 20.67 3.62 3.42
CA SER A 45 21.46 3.51 4.66
C SER A 45 22.31 4.75 4.98
N ASP A 46 22.65 5.56 3.99
CA ASP A 46 23.29 6.87 4.18
C ASP A 46 22.30 7.99 4.60
N SER A 47 21.05 7.61 4.92
CA SER A 47 19.92 8.50 5.22
C SER A 47 19.50 9.40 4.06
N SER A 48 20.00 9.18 2.84
CA SER A 48 19.45 9.85 1.66
C SER A 48 18.11 9.24 1.30
N ILE A 49 17.16 10.10 0.97
CA ILE A 49 15.93 9.67 0.31
C ILE A 49 16.16 9.76 -1.19
N ARG A 50 15.54 8.88 -1.97
CA ARG A 50 15.71 8.84 -3.43
C ARG A 50 14.39 8.51 -4.09
N ILE A 51 14.11 9.14 -5.22
CA ILE A 51 12.88 8.91 -5.98
C ILE A 51 13.25 8.26 -7.29
N HIS A 52 12.69 7.09 -7.53
CA HIS A 52 12.87 6.33 -8.75
C HIS A 52 11.56 6.27 -9.52
N ALA A 53 11.62 6.40 -10.84
CA ALA A 53 10.47 6.25 -11.72
C ALA A 53 10.84 5.42 -12.96
N PRO A 54 9.86 4.74 -13.59
CA PRO A 54 10.12 3.90 -14.75
C PRO A 54 10.47 4.73 -15.98
N LYS A 55 11.48 4.31 -16.74
CA LYS A 55 11.86 4.98 -17.99
C LYS A 55 10.98 4.50 -19.16
N GLY A 56 9.98 5.29 -19.54
CA GLY A 56 9.09 4.98 -20.66
C GLY A 56 7.95 4.02 -20.29
N LEU A 57 7.44 3.23 -21.26
CA LEU A 57 6.45 2.18 -21.00
C LEU A 57 6.96 1.27 -19.87
N PRO A 58 6.09 0.71 -19.00
CA PRO A 58 6.49 0.01 -17.78
C PRO A 58 7.21 -1.31 -18.13
N SER A 59 8.49 -1.18 -18.46
CA SER A 59 9.42 -2.29 -18.58
C SER A 59 10.09 -2.41 -17.22
N ALA A 60 10.04 -3.61 -16.68
CA ALA A 60 10.40 -3.94 -15.31
C ALA A 60 11.85 -3.62 -14.90
N VAL A 61 12.71 -3.31 -15.87
CA VAL A 61 14.16 -3.41 -15.73
C VAL A 61 14.83 -2.05 -15.55
N ASP A 62 14.21 -0.95 -16.02
CA ASP A 62 14.87 0.35 -16.08
C ASP A 62 14.12 1.40 -15.24
N TRP A 63 14.51 1.52 -13.96
CA TRP A 63 14.07 2.58 -13.06
C TRP A 63 15.21 3.58 -12.87
N ASP A 64 15.02 4.80 -13.37
CA ASP A 64 16.01 5.86 -13.21
C ASP A 64 15.77 6.61 -11.90
N GLU A 65 16.86 7.05 -11.25
CA GLU A 65 16.77 8.03 -10.18
C GLU A 65 16.35 9.38 -10.79
N VAL A 66 15.08 9.73 -10.60
CA VAL A 66 14.46 10.94 -11.15
C VAL A 66 14.40 12.06 -10.12
N GLY A 67 14.87 11.82 -8.90
CA GLY A 67 14.89 12.83 -7.85
C GLY A 67 15.88 12.44 -6.77
N ARG A 68 16.79 13.37 -6.46
CA ARG A 68 17.70 13.27 -5.32
C ARG A 68 17.63 14.54 -4.51
N GLY A 69 17.05 14.45 -3.32
CA GLY A 69 17.11 15.53 -2.35
C GLY A 69 18.26 15.32 -1.38
N ALA A 70 18.99 16.38 -1.07
CA ALA A 70 19.48 16.55 0.30
C ALA A 70 18.26 16.97 1.11
N PHE A 71 17.49 16.00 1.58
CA PHE A 71 16.18 16.21 2.19
C PHE A 71 16.30 16.84 3.58
N GLY A 72 16.84 18.06 3.69
CA GLY A 72 16.57 19.03 4.75
C GLY A 72 16.76 18.64 6.22
N THR A 73 17.12 17.42 6.58
CA THR A 73 17.15 16.93 7.98
C THR A 73 18.43 17.30 8.71
N GLY A 74 19.28 18.15 8.12
CA GLY A 74 20.62 18.41 8.65
C GLY A 74 21.44 17.13 8.74
N ALA A 75 22.36 17.06 9.71
CA ALA A 75 23.20 15.89 9.96
C ALA A 75 22.46 14.72 10.64
N SER A 76 21.13 14.79 10.76
CA SER A 76 20.34 13.84 11.55
C SER A 76 19.92 12.63 10.71
N HIS A 77 20.13 11.45 11.29
CA HIS A 77 19.81 10.16 10.68
C HIS A 77 18.29 10.01 10.50
N VAL A 78 17.84 9.72 9.27
CA VAL A 78 16.43 9.46 8.95
C VAL A 78 16.12 8.00 9.30
N CYS A 79 15.07 7.75 10.07
CA CYS A 79 14.72 6.42 10.58
C CYS A 79 13.40 5.86 10.03
N ALA A 80 12.52 6.70 9.46
CA ALA A 80 11.28 6.23 8.85
C ALA A 80 10.79 7.19 7.76
N ILE A 81 10.15 6.64 6.72
CA ILE A 81 9.51 7.40 5.64
C ILE A 81 8.09 6.90 5.38
N ALA A 82 7.22 7.80 4.93
CA ALA A 82 5.90 7.44 4.39
C ALA A 82 5.47 8.43 3.31
N SER A 83 4.72 7.96 2.32
CA SER A 83 4.15 8.79 1.26
C SER A 83 2.63 8.87 1.35
N THR A 84 2.06 9.97 0.86
CA THR A 84 0.62 10.08 0.58
C THR A 84 0.37 11.14 -0.50
N GLN A 85 -0.90 11.36 -0.82
CA GLN A 85 -1.36 12.43 -1.68
C GLN A 85 -2.32 13.34 -0.91
N ILE A 86 -2.08 14.65 -0.97
CA ILE A 86 -2.91 15.66 -0.30
C ILE A 86 -3.58 16.51 -1.37
N LEU A 87 -4.90 16.66 -1.26
CA LEU A 87 -5.63 17.64 -2.06
C LEU A 87 -5.39 19.03 -1.45
N ASP A 88 -4.79 19.91 -2.24
CA ASP A 88 -4.58 21.29 -1.84
C ASP A 88 -5.90 22.08 -1.84
N SER A 89 -5.83 23.36 -1.46
CA SER A 89 -7.00 24.26 -1.43
C SER A 89 -7.60 24.56 -2.80
N ASN A 90 -6.86 24.32 -3.88
CA ASN A 90 -7.30 24.49 -5.27
C ASN A 90 -7.94 23.20 -5.84
N GLY A 91 -7.90 22.10 -5.08
CA GLY A 91 -8.35 20.79 -5.53
C GLY A 91 -7.31 20.03 -6.33
N ASP A 92 -6.07 20.53 -6.39
CA ASP A 92 -4.95 19.85 -7.02
C ASP A 92 -4.35 18.82 -6.06
N THR A 93 -4.04 17.65 -6.60
CA THR A 93 -3.35 16.61 -5.85
C THR A 93 -1.86 16.91 -5.75
N LEU A 94 -1.35 17.02 -4.53
CA LEU A 94 0.06 17.17 -4.20
C LEU A 94 0.59 15.86 -3.59
N PRO A 95 1.49 15.14 -4.28
CA PRO A 95 2.20 14.01 -3.68
C PRO A 95 3.16 14.52 -2.61
N VAL A 96 3.16 13.86 -1.45
CA VAL A 96 4.02 14.22 -0.32
C VAL A 96 4.77 13.03 0.23
N VAL A 97 5.93 13.30 0.79
CA VAL A 97 6.75 12.34 1.54
C VAL A 97 7.01 12.92 2.93
N SER A 98 6.71 12.15 3.97
CA SER A 98 7.14 12.46 5.33
C SER A 98 8.36 11.64 5.71
N CYS A 99 9.23 12.27 6.50
CA CYS A 99 10.48 11.71 6.97
C CYS A 99 10.59 11.98 8.46
N ALA A 100 10.90 10.95 9.23
CA ALA A 100 11.20 11.05 10.65
C ALA A 100 12.68 10.84 10.90
N THR A 101 13.24 11.62 11.83
CA THR A 101 14.66 11.56 12.19
C THR A 101 14.87 11.05 13.60
N VAL A 102 16.09 10.56 13.86
CA VAL A 102 16.62 10.43 15.21
C VAL A 102 16.71 11.82 15.83
N GLY A 103 16.09 11.99 16.99
CA GLY A 103 15.87 13.28 17.62
C GLY A 103 14.44 13.79 17.46
N GLY A 104 13.56 13.08 16.74
CA GLY A 104 12.13 13.33 16.79
C GLY A 104 11.58 14.41 15.87
N GLU A 105 12.43 14.98 15.02
CA GLU A 105 11.99 15.91 13.97
C GLU A 105 11.31 15.14 12.84
N VAL A 106 10.15 15.66 12.43
CA VAL A 106 9.35 15.17 11.32
C VAL A 106 9.30 16.26 10.25
N THR A 107 9.73 15.89 9.06
CA THR A 107 9.75 16.75 7.88
C THR A 107 8.74 16.22 6.87
N VAL A 108 7.92 17.10 6.29
CA VAL A 108 7.01 16.79 5.18
C VAL A 108 7.46 17.56 3.95
N LEU A 109 7.60 16.83 2.86
CA LEU A 109 8.14 17.31 1.59
C LEU A 109 7.02 17.26 0.55
N GLY A 110 6.76 18.39 -0.10
CA GLY A 110 5.93 18.43 -1.30
C GLY A 110 6.77 18.03 -2.51
N LEU A 111 6.22 17.16 -3.35
CA LEU A 111 6.86 16.78 -4.61
C LEU A 111 6.28 17.59 -5.77
N GLU A 112 7.16 18.16 -6.57
CA GLU A 112 6.83 18.93 -7.75
C GLU A 112 7.51 18.35 -8.98
N SER A 113 6.80 18.37 -10.10
CA SER A 113 7.37 18.04 -11.40
C SER A 113 8.25 19.20 -11.85
N ALA A 114 9.55 18.94 -12.01
CA ALA A 114 10.52 19.92 -12.50
C ALA A 114 10.67 19.82 -14.03
N HIS A 115 11.34 20.81 -14.63
CA HIS A 115 11.61 20.79 -16.06
C HIS A 115 12.51 19.60 -16.45
N GLY A 116 12.01 18.75 -17.36
CA GLY A 116 12.72 17.59 -17.88
C GLY A 116 12.70 16.43 -16.89
N ASP A 117 11.60 15.66 -16.89
CA ASP A 117 11.45 14.33 -16.26
C ASP A 117 11.94 14.16 -14.81
N HIS A 118 12.26 15.26 -14.11
CA HIS A 118 12.85 15.27 -12.79
C HIS A 118 11.80 15.65 -11.75
N ILE A 119 11.91 15.08 -10.55
CA ILE A 119 11.04 15.38 -9.42
C ILE A 119 11.85 16.21 -8.42
N GLU A 120 11.39 17.43 -8.16
CA GLU A 120 11.92 18.28 -7.11
C GLU A 120 11.13 18.04 -5.81
N ALA A 121 11.84 17.84 -4.71
CA ALA A 121 11.24 17.76 -3.39
C ALA A 121 11.50 19.05 -2.62
N LYS A 122 10.43 19.72 -2.17
CA LYS A 122 10.51 20.97 -1.42
C LYS A 122 10.04 20.74 0.01
N LEU A 123 10.81 21.26 0.96
CA LEU A 123 10.39 21.33 2.36
C LEU A 123 9.08 22.11 2.44
N ALA A 124 8.00 21.44 2.83
CA ALA A 124 6.70 22.05 3.00
C ALA A 124 6.43 22.34 4.48
N LEU A 125 6.72 21.38 5.36
CA LEU A 125 6.48 21.48 6.79
C LEU A 125 7.58 20.79 7.59
N MET A 126 7.90 21.34 8.75
CA MET A 126 8.78 20.73 9.73
C MET A 126 8.19 20.93 11.12
N PHE A 127 8.17 19.88 11.93
CA PHE A 127 7.73 19.95 13.32
C PHE A 127 8.43 18.89 14.17
N HIS A 128 8.41 19.09 15.48
CA HIS A 128 8.97 18.14 16.43
C HIS A 128 7.87 17.26 17.02
N SER A 129 8.04 15.94 16.92
CA SER A 129 7.02 14.97 17.34
C SER A 129 6.86 14.83 18.86
N GLY A 130 7.83 15.35 19.63
CA GLY A 130 7.94 15.16 21.07
C GLY A 130 8.52 13.80 21.49
N ASN A 131 8.85 12.91 20.54
CA ASN A 131 9.48 11.62 20.78
C ASN A 131 10.85 11.57 20.11
N GLU A 132 11.91 11.29 20.86
CA GLU A 132 13.29 11.30 20.31
C GLU A 132 13.57 10.13 19.36
N LEU A 133 12.94 8.97 19.58
CA LEU A 133 13.17 7.75 18.80
C LEU A 133 11.88 7.33 18.11
N ILE A 134 11.79 7.60 16.81
CA ILE A 134 10.65 7.24 15.96
C ILE A 134 10.92 5.87 15.33
N SER A 135 9.96 4.94 15.45
CA SER A 135 10.00 3.59 14.90
C SER A 135 9.24 3.47 13.58
N HIS A 136 8.20 4.27 13.38
CA HIS A 136 7.32 4.18 12.21
C HIS A 136 6.62 5.52 11.96
N VAL A 137 6.38 5.86 10.69
CA VAL A 137 5.45 6.93 10.29
C VAL A 137 4.45 6.42 9.27
N ALA A 138 3.21 6.90 9.31
CA ALA A 138 2.19 6.47 8.36
C ALA A 138 1.08 7.51 8.20
N TRP A 139 0.67 7.73 6.95
CA TRP A 139 -0.42 8.62 6.61
C TRP A 139 -1.77 7.89 6.58
N THR A 140 -2.84 8.59 6.94
CA THR A 140 -4.18 8.16 6.55
C THR A 140 -4.34 8.26 5.03
N ALA A 141 -5.03 7.30 4.43
CA ALA A 141 -5.23 7.32 2.99
C ALA A 141 -6.23 8.42 2.63
N ASN A 142 -5.92 9.14 1.56
CA ASN A 142 -6.81 10.12 0.97
C ASN A 142 -7.41 9.48 -0.30
N GLU A 143 -8.56 8.82 -0.17
CA GLU A 143 -9.26 8.31 -1.36
C GLU A 143 -9.90 9.50 -2.08
N ALA A 144 -9.43 9.80 -3.29
CA ALA A 144 -9.82 10.97 -4.07
C ALA A 144 -11.31 11.01 -4.48
N THR A 145 -12.10 10.00 -4.14
CA THR A 145 -13.54 9.97 -4.40
C THR A 145 -14.37 10.72 -3.36
N ASP A 146 -13.80 11.09 -2.20
CA ASP A 146 -14.50 11.86 -1.16
C ASP A 146 -13.71 13.13 -0.79
N THR A 147 -13.52 13.98 -1.80
CA THR A 147 -12.66 15.19 -1.78
C THR A 147 -13.02 16.24 -0.72
N ALA A 148 -14.13 16.09 0.00
CA ALA A 148 -14.58 17.05 1.01
C ALA A 148 -14.29 16.66 2.47
N VAL A 149 -14.01 15.38 2.82
CA VAL A 149 -14.20 14.93 4.22
C VAL A 149 -12.92 14.44 4.93
N CYS A 150 -11.92 13.90 4.23
CA CYS A 150 -10.74 13.35 4.92
C CYS A 150 -9.73 14.45 5.28
N ARG A 151 -9.46 14.60 6.58
CA ARG A 151 -8.31 15.36 7.10
C ARG A 151 -7.04 14.52 6.93
N PRO A 152 -5.93 15.06 6.39
CA PRO A 152 -4.71 14.28 6.28
C PRO A 152 -4.08 14.14 7.67
N LEU A 153 -4.14 12.93 8.22
CA LEU A 153 -3.55 12.61 9.51
C LEU A 153 -2.24 11.87 9.30
N LEU A 154 -1.21 12.28 10.03
CA LEU A 154 0.08 11.61 10.09
C LEU A 154 0.25 10.97 11.46
N ALA A 155 0.44 9.67 11.49
CA ALA A 155 0.85 8.97 12.69
C ALA A 155 2.37 8.93 12.80
N VAL A 156 2.86 9.33 13.97
CA VAL A 156 4.27 9.26 14.33
C VAL A 156 4.39 8.32 15.52
N CYS A 157 4.97 7.15 15.29
CA CYS A 157 5.08 6.07 16.26
C CYS A 157 6.49 6.04 16.85
N ALA A 158 6.60 6.12 18.16
CA ALA A 158 7.86 6.06 18.88
C ALA A 158 8.30 4.60 19.15
N VAL A 159 9.58 4.41 19.45
CA VAL A 159 10.13 3.10 19.87
C VAL A 159 9.58 2.68 21.24
N ASP A 160 9.22 3.63 22.11
CA ASP A 160 8.55 3.34 23.40
C ASP A 160 7.06 2.98 23.24
N GLY A 161 6.58 2.91 21.99
CA GLY A 161 5.23 2.52 21.63
C GLY A 161 4.17 3.62 21.81
N THR A 162 4.57 4.84 22.15
CA THR A 162 3.73 6.04 22.04
C THR A 162 3.42 6.30 20.56
N VAL A 163 2.17 6.63 20.23
CA VAL A 163 1.75 7.01 18.88
C VAL A 163 1.08 8.36 18.93
N ASN A 164 1.62 9.34 18.25
CA ASN A 164 1.01 10.66 18.12
C ASN A 164 0.34 10.79 16.74
N LEU A 165 -0.95 11.12 16.71
CA LEU A 165 -1.66 11.48 15.49
C LEU A 165 -1.63 13.00 15.33
N TRP A 166 -1.15 13.44 14.17
CA TRP A 166 -1.00 14.83 13.79
C TRP A 166 -2.00 15.16 12.69
N ASP A 167 -2.86 16.14 12.93
CA ASP A 167 -3.69 16.76 11.90
C ASP A 167 -2.82 17.76 11.14
N VAL A 168 -2.50 17.41 9.90
CA VAL A 168 -1.66 18.22 9.02
C VAL A 168 -2.58 19.08 8.17
N ALA A 169 -2.35 20.39 8.12
CA ALA A 169 -3.14 21.26 7.27
C ALA A 169 -2.94 20.89 5.79
N ARG A 170 -4.01 20.97 4.99
CA ARG A 170 -3.96 20.63 3.54
C ARG A 170 -3.00 21.53 2.75
N ASP A 171 -2.80 22.77 3.20
CA ASP A 171 -1.84 23.71 2.64
C ASP A 171 -0.40 23.49 3.15
N LEU A 172 -0.19 22.48 4.00
CA LEU A 172 1.08 22.10 4.60
C LEU A 172 1.73 23.21 5.45
N THR A 173 0.95 24.18 5.94
CA THR A 173 1.50 25.29 6.75
C THR A 173 1.62 24.97 8.23
N SER A 174 0.91 23.95 8.72
CA SER A 174 0.92 23.58 10.13
C SER A 174 0.60 22.10 10.33
N ALA A 175 1.06 21.57 11.46
CA ALA A 175 0.62 20.29 11.99
C ALA A 175 0.30 20.45 13.48
N ASN A 176 -0.84 19.90 13.90
CA ASN A 176 -1.26 19.92 15.29
C ASN A 176 -1.46 18.50 15.78
N MET A 177 -0.87 18.16 16.92
CA MET A 177 -1.14 16.88 17.56
C MET A 177 -2.58 16.86 18.06
N VAL A 178 -3.37 15.91 17.56
CA VAL A 178 -4.80 15.78 17.89
C VAL A 178 -5.10 14.61 18.80
N CYS A 179 -4.20 13.63 18.86
CA CYS A 179 -4.36 12.46 19.71
C CYS A 179 -3.00 11.85 20.05
N THR A 180 -2.86 11.35 21.28
CA THR A 180 -1.78 10.44 21.68
C THR A 180 -2.41 9.11 22.05
N LEU A 181 -1.99 8.06 21.36
CA LEU A 181 -2.38 6.67 21.60
C LEU A 181 -1.20 5.92 22.23
N GLY A 182 -1.51 4.99 23.12
CA GLY A 182 -0.51 4.14 23.77
C GLY A 182 0.18 4.76 24.99
N SER A 183 1.11 4.00 25.57
CA SER A 183 1.95 4.40 26.70
C SER A 183 3.39 3.97 26.47
N LYS A 184 4.35 4.56 27.20
CA LYS A 184 5.80 4.29 27.07
C LYS A 184 6.26 2.85 27.33
N ASP A 185 5.34 1.98 27.75
CA ASP A 185 5.59 0.54 27.97
C ASP A 185 5.16 -0.31 26.76
N TRP A 186 4.66 0.34 25.69
CA TRP A 186 4.20 -0.36 24.51
C TRP A 186 5.39 -0.78 23.64
N ARG A 187 5.23 -1.91 22.94
CA ARG A 187 6.19 -2.32 21.91
C ARG A 187 6.06 -1.39 20.69
N PRO A 188 7.15 -1.17 19.94
CA PRO A 188 7.13 -0.38 18.71
C PRO A 188 6.05 -0.86 17.74
N ILE A 189 5.46 0.09 17.01
CA ILE A 189 4.64 -0.22 15.84
C ILE A 189 5.58 -0.76 14.74
N THR A 190 5.21 -1.88 14.13
CA THR A 190 6.01 -2.55 13.10
C THR A 190 5.29 -2.63 11.75
N ALA A 191 3.99 -2.38 11.72
CA ALA A 191 3.22 -2.32 10.49
C ALA A 191 2.05 -1.35 10.63
N SER A 192 1.60 -0.84 9.49
CA SER A 192 0.40 -0.01 9.41
C SER A 192 -0.35 -0.27 8.12
N ALA A 193 -1.64 0.07 8.12
CA ALA A 193 -2.46 0.15 6.93
C ALA A 193 -3.48 1.26 7.10
N SER A 194 -3.86 1.92 6.02
CA SER A 194 -4.81 3.01 6.08
C SER A 194 -5.76 3.00 4.89
N CYS A 195 -6.95 3.53 5.14
CA CYS A 195 -7.95 3.84 4.13
C CYS A 195 -8.69 5.11 4.57
N ALA A 196 -9.64 5.62 3.76
CA ALA A 196 -10.28 6.92 4.02
C ALA A 196 -10.88 7.09 5.44
N SER A 197 -11.38 6.02 6.04
CA SER A 197 -12.13 6.03 7.31
C SER A 197 -11.50 5.19 8.42
N LEU A 198 -10.43 4.46 8.15
CA LEU A 198 -9.80 3.57 9.11
C LEU A 198 -8.28 3.67 9.03
N PHE A 199 -7.67 3.66 10.20
CA PHE A 199 -6.25 3.63 10.35
C PHE A 199 -5.83 2.50 11.30
N VAL A 200 -5.00 1.60 10.80
CA VAL A 200 -4.60 0.38 11.50
C VAL A 200 -3.12 0.47 11.81
N LEU A 201 -2.78 0.29 13.08
CA LEU A 201 -1.41 0.25 13.57
C LEU A 201 -1.19 -1.08 14.28
N ALA A 202 -0.09 -1.75 13.99
CA ALA A 202 0.15 -3.07 14.50
C ALA A 202 1.50 -3.16 15.19
N LYS A 203 1.52 -3.85 16.33
CA LYS A 203 2.70 -4.13 17.14
C LYS A 203 2.66 -5.58 17.60
N LEU A 204 3.72 -6.04 18.25
CA LEU A 204 3.84 -7.40 18.80
C LEU A 204 2.54 -7.87 19.50
N GLY A 205 1.82 -8.80 18.87
CA GLY A 205 0.60 -9.39 19.41
C GLY A 205 -0.62 -8.47 19.54
N THR A 206 -0.60 -7.24 19.03
CA THR A 206 -1.73 -6.31 19.19
C THR A 206 -1.93 -5.45 17.95
N VAL A 207 -3.19 -5.22 17.60
CA VAL A 207 -3.57 -4.26 16.57
C VAL A 207 -4.44 -3.17 17.17
N ILE A 208 -4.16 -1.94 16.78
CA ILE A 208 -4.90 -0.74 17.15
C ILE A 208 -5.63 -0.29 15.89
N VAL A 209 -6.95 -0.27 15.95
CA VAL A 209 -7.80 0.24 14.88
C VAL A 209 -8.36 1.58 15.33
N VAL A 210 -8.14 2.60 14.51
CA VAL A 210 -8.60 3.96 14.73
C VAL A 210 -9.62 4.29 13.64
N ASP A 211 -10.87 4.52 14.03
CA ASP A 211 -11.88 5.05 13.13
C ASP A 211 -11.70 6.57 13.02
N THR A 212 -11.43 7.04 11.80
CA THR A 212 -11.17 8.44 11.49
C THR A 212 -12.41 9.18 10.99
N SER A 213 -13.52 8.46 10.74
CA SER A 213 -14.75 9.01 10.16
C SER A 213 -15.54 9.93 11.12
N THR A 214 -15.37 9.74 12.43
CA THR A 214 -16.07 10.51 13.48
C THR A 214 -15.50 11.91 13.72
N SER A 215 -14.39 12.28 13.08
CA SER A 215 -13.75 13.59 13.20
C SER A 215 -14.50 14.76 12.52
N GLY A 216 -15.71 14.49 11.99
CA GLY A 216 -16.49 15.37 11.12
C GLY A 216 -17.46 16.37 11.78
N SER A 217 -17.55 16.51 13.10
CA SER A 217 -18.43 17.57 13.66
C SER A 217 -17.97 18.18 14.99
N ARG A 218 -17.82 19.52 14.96
CA ARG A 218 -17.69 20.51 16.04
C ARG A 218 -16.27 20.90 16.48
N GLU A 219 -16.20 22.20 16.79
CA GLU A 219 -15.11 23.06 17.26
C GLU A 219 -14.12 22.42 18.25
N PRO A 220 -12.91 23.01 18.40
CA PRO A 220 -11.88 22.53 19.32
C PRO A 220 -12.29 22.83 20.77
N ALA A 221 -13.07 21.93 21.37
CA ALA A 221 -13.33 21.90 22.80
C ALA A 221 -12.59 20.71 23.41
N LEU A 222 -11.79 21.00 24.45
CA LEU A 222 -11.01 20.05 25.21
C LEU A 222 -11.86 18.88 25.76
N ALA A 223 -11.90 17.75 25.05
CA ALA A 223 -12.22 16.43 25.60
C ALA A 223 -11.80 15.34 24.60
N SER A 224 -10.86 14.50 25.00
CA SER A 224 -10.53 13.16 24.46
C SER A 224 -10.91 12.90 23.00
N SER A 225 -9.94 13.16 22.10
CA SER A 225 -9.88 12.78 20.68
C SER A 225 -11.13 12.09 20.14
N GLY A 226 -11.94 12.76 19.32
CA GLY A 226 -13.15 12.23 18.70
C GLY A 226 -12.95 11.07 17.71
N PHE A 227 -11.91 10.26 17.89
CA PHE A 227 -11.63 9.01 17.19
C PHE A 227 -12.10 7.83 18.05
N GLU A 228 -12.78 6.87 17.43
CA GLU A 228 -13.02 5.58 18.08
C GLU A 228 -11.78 4.72 17.95
N VAL A 229 -11.21 4.30 19.08
CA VAL A 229 -9.97 3.51 19.12
C VAL A 229 -10.27 2.15 19.73
N GLU A 230 -9.98 1.10 18.98
CA GLU A 230 -10.09 -0.29 19.42
C GLU A 230 -8.71 -0.94 19.48
N CYS A 231 -8.32 -1.43 20.66
CA CYS A 231 -7.11 -2.23 20.84
C CYS A 231 -7.49 -3.71 20.90
N ILE A 232 -6.92 -4.51 20.02
CA ILE A 232 -7.29 -5.90 19.80
C ILE A 232 -6.07 -6.77 20.06
N ASP A 233 -6.17 -7.63 21.08
CA ASP A 233 -5.18 -8.66 21.34
C ASP A 233 -5.29 -9.76 20.29
N LEU A 234 -4.16 -10.06 19.66
CA LEU A 234 -4.05 -11.07 18.64
C LEU A 234 -3.66 -12.44 19.18
N GLY A 235 -3.28 -12.55 20.45
CA GLY A 235 -2.88 -13.83 21.06
C GLY A 235 -1.66 -14.47 20.41
N ILE A 236 -0.82 -13.67 19.74
CA ILE A 236 0.43 -14.11 19.12
C ILE A 236 1.62 -13.39 19.75
N THR A 237 2.78 -14.04 19.73
CA THR A 237 4.04 -13.48 20.24
C THR A 237 4.99 -13.08 19.12
N GLN A 238 4.63 -13.37 17.87
CA GLN A 238 5.41 -13.04 16.69
C GLN A 238 5.29 -11.55 16.33
N SER A 239 6.35 -11.02 15.73
CA SER A 239 6.34 -9.66 15.20
C SER A 239 5.43 -9.57 13.97
N ILE A 240 4.64 -8.51 13.90
CA ILE A 240 3.73 -8.25 12.79
C ILE A 240 4.53 -7.62 11.66
N THR A 241 4.38 -8.17 10.47
CA THR A 241 5.18 -7.77 9.29
C THR A 241 4.40 -6.89 8.33
N SER A 242 3.08 -7.03 8.24
CA SER A 242 2.24 -6.16 7.42
C SER A 242 0.77 -6.18 7.85
N CYS A 243 0.03 -5.17 7.42
CA CYS A 243 -1.42 -5.08 7.55
C CYS A 243 -2.02 -4.70 6.20
N VAL A 244 -3.21 -5.21 5.91
CA VAL A 244 -3.97 -4.91 4.68
C VAL A 244 -5.42 -4.72 5.04
N ILE A 245 -6.00 -3.58 4.63
CA ILE A 245 -7.43 -3.31 4.80
C ILE A 245 -8.18 -3.69 3.52
N ASP A 246 -9.20 -4.52 3.67
CA ASP A 246 -10.17 -4.84 2.64
C ASP A 246 -11.53 -4.25 3.03
N LYS A 247 -11.83 -3.07 2.49
CA LYS A 247 -13.11 -2.41 2.69
C LYS A 247 -14.29 -3.21 2.13
N GLN A 248 -14.10 -3.88 0.99
CA GLN A 248 -15.18 -4.59 0.31
C GLN A 248 -15.69 -5.75 1.16
N ARG A 249 -14.77 -6.47 1.80
CA ARG A 249 -15.10 -7.60 2.68
C ARG A 249 -15.22 -7.21 4.15
N GLU A 250 -15.00 -5.93 4.48
CA GLU A 250 -14.87 -5.44 5.86
C GLU A 250 -13.90 -6.30 6.68
N ARG A 251 -12.70 -6.54 6.12
CA ARG A 251 -11.64 -7.35 6.72
C ARG A 251 -10.36 -6.56 6.91
N ILE A 252 -9.61 -6.92 7.94
CA ILE A 252 -8.21 -6.51 8.08
C ILE A 252 -7.38 -7.79 8.14
N TYR A 253 -6.49 -7.95 7.16
CA TYR A 253 -5.53 -9.06 7.11
C TYR A 253 -4.23 -8.62 7.77
N ILE A 254 -3.73 -9.43 8.69
CA ILE A 254 -2.51 -9.14 9.44
C ILE A 254 -1.56 -10.30 9.24
N SER A 255 -0.35 -10.01 8.75
CA SER A 255 0.72 -11.01 8.70
C SER A 255 1.67 -10.84 9.87
N ALA A 256 2.12 -11.95 10.42
CA ALA A 256 3.24 -11.98 11.33
C ALA A 256 4.30 -12.96 10.83
N MET A 257 5.45 -12.96 11.49
CA MET A 257 6.53 -13.93 11.25
C MET A 257 6.02 -15.37 11.34
N ASP A 258 6.80 -16.32 10.78
CA ASP A 258 6.48 -17.75 10.76
C ASP A 258 5.19 -18.12 10.00
N PHE A 259 4.86 -17.32 8.97
CA PHE A 259 3.70 -17.53 8.10
C PHE A 259 2.36 -17.57 8.84
N VAL A 260 2.24 -16.72 9.86
CA VAL A 260 0.98 -16.50 10.58
C VAL A 260 0.21 -15.41 9.86
N ILE A 261 -1.01 -15.75 9.45
CA ILE A 261 -2.00 -14.79 8.94
C ILE A 261 -3.19 -14.81 9.88
N LEU A 262 -3.60 -13.62 10.30
CA LEU A 262 -4.75 -13.35 11.15
C LEU A 262 -5.76 -12.49 10.39
N VAL A 263 -7.03 -12.62 10.74
CA VAL A 263 -8.12 -11.91 10.09
C VAL A 263 -8.96 -11.25 11.16
N LEU A 264 -9.09 -9.93 11.08
CA LEU A 264 -10.11 -9.21 11.83
C LEU A 264 -11.31 -8.98 10.93
N LYS A 265 -12.49 -9.15 11.52
CA LYS A 265 -13.77 -8.82 10.91
C LYS A 265 -14.57 -7.90 11.80
N ARG A 266 -15.39 -7.07 11.18
CA ARG A 266 -16.37 -6.25 11.90
C ARG A 266 -17.53 -7.14 12.37
N ALA A 267 -17.72 -7.21 13.68
CA ALA A 267 -18.80 -7.97 14.31
C ALA A 267 -20.14 -7.20 14.23
N HIS A 268 -21.25 -7.92 14.43
CA HIS A 268 -22.56 -7.30 14.65
C HIS A 268 -22.48 -6.43 15.93
N GLY A 269 -22.43 -5.11 15.75
CA GLY A 269 -22.13 -4.15 16.82
C GLY A 269 -20.97 -3.20 16.52
N GLY A 270 -20.34 -3.31 15.35
CA GLY A 270 -19.37 -2.33 14.84
C GLY A 270 -17.92 -2.56 15.29
N ARG A 271 -17.70 -3.41 16.30
CA ARG A 271 -16.37 -3.74 16.83
C ARG A 271 -15.59 -4.72 15.97
N TRP A 272 -14.28 -4.61 15.99
CA TRP A 272 -13.38 -5.54 15.31
C TRP A 272 -13.06 -6.75 16.19
N THR A 273 -13.14 -7.95 15.62
CA THR A 273 -12.89 -9.21 16.33
C THR A 273 -12.13 -10.18 15.44
N ARG A 274 -11.36 -11.09 16.06
CA ARG A 274 -10.67 -12.15 15.32
C ARG A 274 -11.65 -13.13 14.71
N ALA A 275 -11.39 -13.49 13.46
CA ALA A 275 -12.15 -14.46 12.70
C ALA A 275 -11.40 -15.80 12.64
N GLU A 276 -11.15 -16.44 13.78
CA GLU A 276 -10.30 -17.64 13.91
C GLU A 276 -10.63 -18.75 12.90
N ARG A 277 -11.92 -18.97 12.59
CA ARG A 277 -12.34 -19.95 11.58
C ARG A 277 -11.85 -19.58 10.17
N GLU A 278 -11.93 -18.31 9.79
CA GLU A 278 -11.47 -17.80 8.49
C GLU A 278 -9.95 -17.87 8.39
N GLU A 279 -9.25 -17.64 9.51
CA GLU A 279 -7.80 -17.78 9.61
C GLU A 279 -7.33 -19.21 9.30
N GLU A 280 -7.96 -20.22 9.93
CA GLU A 280 -7.46 -21.60 9.90
C GLU A 280 -7.84 -22.37 8.63
N THR A 281 -9.06 -22.20 8.10
CA THR A 281 -9.59 -23.11 7.07
C THR A 281 -9.53 -22.59 5.64
N ALA A 282 -9.81 -21.31 5.41
CA ALA A 282 -9.85 -20.76 4.05
C ALA A 282 -8.51 -20.09 3.70
N LEU A 283 -8.07 -19.15 4.53
CA LEU A 283 -6.97 -18.28 4.17
C LEU A 283 -5.61 -18.95 4.37
N ARG A 284 -5.30 -19.49 5.56
CA ARG A 284 -3.99 -20.10 5.82
C ARG A 284 -3.78 -21.34 4.96
N GLU A 285 -4.74 -22.25 4.88
CA GLU A 285 -4.60 -23.46 4.06
C GLU A 285 -4.59 -23.15 2.56
N GLY A 286 -5.42 -22.20 2.11
CA GLY A 286 -5.41 -21.73 0.72
C GLY A 286 -4.10 -21.06 0.31
N MET A 287 -3.56 -20.18 1.16
CA MET A 287 -2.26 -19.55 0.94
C MET A 287 -1.13 -20.58 1.02
N ARG A 288 -1.16 -21.53 1.96
CA ARG A 288 -0.21 -22.66 2.00
C ARG A 288 -0.24 -23.47 0.72
N LYS A 289 -1.42 -23.84 0.21
CA LYS A 289 -1.56 -24.53 -1.09
C LYS A 289 -1.00 -23.69 -2.25
N THR A 290 -1.21 -22.37 -2.21
CA THR A 290 -0.67 -21.43 -3.21
C THR A 290 0.86 -21.45 -3.21
N VAL A 291 1.48 -21.39 -2.02
CA VAL A 291 2.92 -21.53 -1.83
C VAL A 291 3.38 -22.90 -2.34
N ILE A 292 2.77 -24.00 -1.89
CA ILE A 292 3.13 -25.38 -2.29
C ILE A 292 3.14 -25.54 -3.81
N ARG A 293 2.09 -25.07 -4.50
CA ARG A 293 1.95 -25.20 -5.95
C ARG A 293 2.99 -24.37 -6.72
N SER A 294 3.51 -23.31 -6.12
CA SER A 294 4.48 -22.43 -6.77
C SER A 294 5.92 -22.96 -6.70
N PHE A 295 6.22 -23.87 -5.77
CA PHE A 295 7.55 -24.47 -5.64
C PHE A 295 7.66 -25.76 -6.48
N THR A 296 8.65 -25.79 -7.37
CA THR A 296 9.02 -26.99 -8.14
C THR A 296 9.95 -27.93 -7.38
N THR A 297 10.49 -27.47 -6.24
CA THR A 297 11.40 -28.20 -5.35
C THR A 297 10.76 -28.46 -3.99
N LYS A 298 11.25 -29.48 -3.27
CA LYS A 298 10.83 -29.72 -1.88
C LYS A 298 11.24 -28.52 -1.03
N PHE A 299 10.30 -27.94 -0.31
CA PHE A 299 10.50 -26.76 0.53
C PHE A 299 9.96 -27.03 1.94
N ASN A 300 10.49 -26.34 2.95
CA ASN A 300 10.08 -26.53 4.35
C ASN A 300 9.09 -25.44 4.78
N MET A 301 7.80 -25.79 4.88
CA MET A 301 6.74 -24.90 5.37
C MET A 301 7.04 -24.28 6.74
N SER A 302 7.80 -24.97 7.61
CA SER A 302 8.11 -24.49 8.96
C SER A 302 9.16 -23.37 9.01
N GLN A 303 9.80 -23.05 7.89
CA GLN A 303 10.84 -22.02 7.78
C GLN A 303 10.44 -20.90 6.83
N LEU A 304 9.16 -20.88 6.44
CA LEU A 304 8.62 -19.89 5.54
C LEU A 304 8.33 -18.60 6.32
N LEU A 305 8.97 -17.51 5.93
CA LEU A 305 8.77 -16.21 6.54
C LEU A 305 7.86 -15.34 5.68
N LEU A 306 6.77 -14.86 6.25
CA LEU A 306 5.87 -13.92 5.60
C LEU A 306 6.37 -12.49 5.78
N ARG A 307 6.86 -11.89 4.71
CA ARG A 307 7.50 -10.56 4.74
C ARG A 307 6.52 -9.43 4.64
N SER A 308 5.57 -9.54 3.72
CA SER A 308 4.61 -8.48 3.44
C SER A 308 3.39 -9.03 2.72
N MET A 309 2.30 -8.29 2.77
CA MET A 309 1.06 -8.53 2.05
C MET A 309 0.56 -7.22 1.45
N CYS A 310 -0.11 -7.32 0.31
CA CYS A 310 -0.87 -6.22 -0.27
C CYS A 310 -2.12 -6.76 -0.96
N MET A 311 -3.10 -5.89 -1.18
CA MET A 311 -4.31 -6.25 -1.91
C MET A 311 -4.14 -5.90 -3.38
N SER A 312 -4.63 -6.76 -4.29
CA SER A 312 -4.67 -6.40 -5.71
C SER A 312 -5.62 -5.22 -5.97
N PRO A 313 -5.48 -4.49 -7.09
CA PRO A 313 -6.27 -3.29 -7.36
C PRO A 313 -7.78 -3.51 -7.29
N ASN A 314 -8.28 -4.58 -7.90
CA ASN A 314 -9.71 -4.95 -7.90
C ASN A 314 -10.09 -5.86 -6.72
N LYS A 315 -9.21 -5.98 -5.71
CA LYS A 315 -9.47 -6.76 -4.48
C LYS A 315 -9.77 -8.24 -4.75
N ARG A 316 -9.26 -8.76 -5.87
CA ARG A 316 -9.38 -10.15 -6.28
C ARG A 316 -8.40 -11.06 -5.56
N TYR A 317 -7.17 -10.59 -5.40
CA TYR A 317 -6.08 -11.35 -4.79
C TYR A 317 -5.57 -10.69 -3.52
N LEU A 318 -5.32 -11.51 -2.50
CA LEU A 318 -4.33 -11.18 -1.48
C LEU A 318 -2.95 -11.58 -2.01
N MET A 319 -2.14 -10.58 -2.31
CA MET A 319 -0.77 -10.76 -2.74
C MET A 319 0.13 -10.82 -1.51
N PHE A 320 1.09 -11.73 -1.49
CA PHE A 320 1.99 -11.87 -0.35
C PHE A 320 3.38 -12.36 -0.74
N VAL A 321 4.37 -11.91 0.03
CA VAL A 321 5.76 -12.28 -0.14
C VAL A 321 6.15 -13.29 0.93
N ALA A 322 6.58 -14.47 0.49
CA ALA A 322 7.06 -15.51 1.38
C ALA A 322 8.49 -15.90 1.01
N ASP A 323 9.39 -15.82 1.99
CA ASP A 323 10.78 -16.26 1.85
C ASP A 323 10.94 -17.67 2.41
N ASP A 324 11.59 -18.54 1.65
CA ASP A 324 12.11 -19.82 2.14
C ASP A 324 13.59 -19.66 2.52
N GLN A 325 13.87 -19.64 3.83
CA GLN A 325 15.25 -19.53 4.33
C GLN A 325 16.11 -20.78 4.04
N VAL A 326 15.52 -21.94 3.70
CA VAL A 326 16.28 -23.17 3.41
C VAL A 326 17.08 -23.04 2.12
N ASN A 327 16.54 -22.33 1.12
CA ASN A 327 17.16 -22.23 -0.20
C ASN A 327 18.27 -21.18 -0.29
N TRP A 328 18.49 -20.39 0.75
CA TRP A 328 19.62 -19.47 0.83
C TRP A 328 20.96 -20.23 0.92
N GLY A 329 20.96 -21.48 1.38
CA GLY A 329 22.16 -22.32 1.53
C GLY A 329 22.38 -23.39 0.45
N LEU A 330 21.45 -23.59 -0.50
CA LEU A 330 21.47 -24.74 -1.42
C LEU A 330 21.72 -24.41 -2.90
N VAL A 331 21.75 -23.13 -3.27
CA VAL A 331 22.23 -22.70 -4.60
C VAL A 331 23.69 -22.31 -4.44
N LYS A 332 24.57 -22.88 -5.27
CA LYS A 332 26.04 -22.63 -5.25
C LYS A 332 26.45 -21.16 -5.38
N ASP A 333 25.51 -20.26 -5.67
CA ASP A 333 25.72 -18.85 -5.96
C ASP A 333 25.07 -17.90 -4.93
N GLY A 334 24.51 -18.40 -3.81
CA GLY A 334 24.13 -17.54 -2.67
C GLY A 334 22.97 -16.56 -2.87
N VAL A 335 22.20 -16.65 -3.97
CA VAL A 335 21.06 -15.76 -4.23
C VAL A 335 19.78 -16.36 -3.65
N GLY A 336 19.24 -15.75 -2.59
CA GLY A 336 17.90 -16.05 -2.08
C GLY A 336 16.84 -15.71 -3.13
N VAL A 337 15.85 -16.60 -3.33
CA VAL A 337 14.74 -16.34 -4.27
C VAL A 337 13.51 -15.93 -3.47
N THR A 338 13.24 -14.63 -3.42
CA THR A 338 11.98 -14.08 -2.91
C THR A 338 10.90 -14.20 -3.98
N ARG A 339 9.71 -14.68 -3.62
CA ARG A 339 8.58 -14.87 -4.55
C ARG A 339 7.33 -14.14 -4.07
N ILE A 340 6.60 -13.60 -5.04
CA ILE A 340 5.26 -13.01 -4.83
C ILE A 340 4.23 -14.07 -5.18
N HIS A 341 3.34 -14.34 -4.23
CA HIS A 341 2.25 -15.29 -4.37
C HIS A 341 0.91 -14.56 -4.44
N PHE A 342 -0.03 -15.13 -5.18
CA PHE A 342 -1.36 -14.56 -5.40
C PHE A 342 -2.41 -15.54 -4.88
N TYR A 343 -3.03 -15.21 -3.74
CA TYR A 343 -4.15 -15.97 -3.21
C TYR A 343 -5.45 -15.35 -3.70
N GLN A 344 -6.20 -16.07 -4.55
CA GLN A 344 -7.51 -15.62 -5.02
C GLN A 344 -8.57 -15.85 -3.95
N PHE A 345 -9.40 -14.86 -3.68
CA PHE A 345 -10.55 -15.07 -2.82
C PHE A 345 -11.63 -15.90 -3.51
N GLU A 346 -12.29 -16.77 -2.75
CA GLU A 346 -13.31 -17.70 -3.25
C GLU A 346 -14.60 -17.00 -3.67
N ASP A 347 -14.83 -15.77 -3.20
CA ASP A 347 -15.99 -14.95 -3.53
C ASP A 347 -15.81 -14.14 -4.84
N TRP A 348 -14.69 -14.32 -5.54
CA TRP A 348 -14.49 -13.73 -6.86
C TRP A 348 -15.29 -14.51 -7.92
N THR A 349 -16.32 -13.87 -8.47
CA THR A 349 -17.17 -14.40 -9.53
C THR A 349 -17.13 -13.54 -10.79
N VAL A 350 -17.78 -13.98 -11.85
CA VAL A 350 -17.94 -13.19 -13.08
C VAL A 350 -18.69 -11.88 -12.81
N GLU A 351 -19.69 -11.91 -11.92
CA GLU A 351 -20.46 -10.73 -11.54
C GLU A 351 -19.60 -9.71 -10.78
N THR A 352 -18.74 -10.17 -9.86
CA THR A 352 -17.80 -9.26 -9.20
C THR A 352 -16.78 -8.70 -10.18
N ALA A 353 -16.32 -9.50 -11.16
CA ALA A 353 -15.45 -9.05 -12.23
C ALA A 353 -16.13 -8.00 -13.14
N LYS A 354 -17.42 -8.17 -13.47
CA LYS A 354 -18.21 -7.17 -14.21
C LYS A 354 -18.34 -5.86 -13.43
N SER A 355 -18.61 -5.94 -12.13
CA SER A 355 -18.68 -4.74 -11.27
C SER A 355 -17.35 -4.02 -11.17
N ALA A 356 -16.24 -4.77 -11.05
CA ALA A 356 -14.90 -4.19 -11.05
C ALA A 356 -14.57 -3.54 -12.41
N LEU A 357 -14.91 -4.20 -13.53
CA LEU A 357 -14.77 -3.64 -14.87
C LEU A 357 -15.59 -2.36 -15.05
N ASP A 358 -16.82 -2.31 -14.52
CA ASP A 358 -17.65 -1.11 -14.52
C ASP A 358 -16.97 0.06 -13.80
N ASN A 359 -16.37 -0.21 -12.63
CA ASN A 359 -15.63 0.79 -11.88
C ASN A 359 -14.41 1.31 -12.64
N VAL A 360 -13.62 0.40 -13.21
CA VAL A 360 -12.44 0.73 -14.04
C VAL A 360 -12.82 1.64 -15.21
N VAL A 361 -13.95 1.37 -15.86
CA VAL A 361 -14.43 2.17 -17.00
C VAL A 361 -15.02 3.51 -16.54
N ARG A 362 -15.86 3.53 -15.50
CA ARG A 362 -16.72 4.67 -15.16
C ARG A 362 -16.10 5.70 -14.23
N TYR A 363 -15.37 5.26 -13.20
CA TYR A 363 -15.05 6.11 -12.05
C TYR A 363 -13.56 6.27 -11.82
N ASP A 364 -12.75 5.43 -12.44
CA ASP A 364 -11.41 5.22 -11.93
C ASP A 364 -10.39 6.16 -12.55
N HIS A 365 -9.73 6.95 -11.71
CA HIS A 365 -8.61 7.83 -12.07
C HIS A 365 -7.30 7.41 -11.37
N GLN A 366 -7.28 6.32 -10.59
CA GLN A 366 -6.16 6.02 -9.69
C GLN A 366 -5.48 4.69 -9.98
N GLY A 367 -4.32 4.73 -10.61
CA GLY A 367 -3.41 3.59 -10.79
C GLY A 367 -3.52 2.91 -12.14
N ASP A 368 -2.43 2.27 -12.57
CA ASP A 368 -2.24 1.77 -13.93
C ASP A 368 -3.39 0.89 -14.39
N LEU A 369 -4.04 1.35 -15.46
CA LEU A 369 -5.10 0.62 -16.15
C LEU A 369 -4.62 -0.80 -16.55
N GLN A 370 -3.35 -0.95 -16.90
CA GLN A 370 -2.76 -2.24 -17.25
C GLN A 370 -2.79 -3.23 -16.08
N TYR A 371 -2.47 -2.81 -14.86
CA TYR A 371 -2.55 -3.71 -13.69
C TYR A 371 -3.98 -4.08 -13.35
N LYS A 372 -4.93 -3.15 -13.50
CA LYS A 372 -6.34 -3.43 -13.25
C LYS A 372 -6.92 -4.41 -14.27
N VAL A 373 -6.57 -4.25 -15.53
CA VAL A 373 -6.93 -5.20 -16.59
C VAL A 373 -6.27 -6.54 -16.35
N TRP A 374 -4.97 -6.55 -16.03
CA TRP A 374 -4.27 -7.78 -15.68
C TRP A 374 -4.98 -8.48 -14.51
N ASP A 375 -5.29 -7.77 -13.42
CA ASP A 375 -5.96 -8.34 -12.25
C ASP A 375 -7.37 -8.89 -12.57
N LEU A 376 -8.11 -8.24 -13.48
CA LEU A 376 -9.40 -8.73 -13.98
C LEU A 376 -9.30 -10.02 -14.81
N PHE A 377 -8.29 -10.13 -15.67
CA PHE A 377 -8.20 -11.20 -16.68
C PHE A 377 -7.16 -12.29 -16.35
N HIS A 378 -6.28 -12.07 -15.38
CA HIS A 378 -5.25 -13.03 -14.99
C HIS A 378 -5.87 -14.31 -14.45
N ASN A 379 -5.41 -15.48 -14.93
CA ASN A 379 -5.97 -16.80 -14.58
C ASN A 379 -7.50 -16.92 -14.73
N THR A 380 -8.14 -16.04 -15.50
CA THR A 380 -9.55 -16.12 -15.85
C THR A 380 -9.74 -17.15 -16.95
N THR A 381 -10.79 -17.98 -16.89
CA THR A 381 -11.02 -18.99 -17.94
C THR A 381 -11.43 -18.31 -19.26
N ALA A 382 -11.26 -19.02 -20.38
CA ALA A 382 -11.66 -18.49 -21.69
C ALA A 382 -13.15 -18.12 -21.75
N SER A 383 -14.02 -18.87 -21.05
CA SER A 383 -15.46 -18.59 -20.99
C SER A 383 -15.75 -17.28 -20.24
N GLU A 384 -15.16 -17.10 -19.06
CA GLU A 384 -15.34 -15.91 -18.25
C GLU A 384 -14.75 -14.66 -18.94
N ALA A 385 -13.58 -14.81 -19.57
CA ALA A 385 -12.97 -13.73 -20.35
C ALA A 385 -13.86 -13.29 -21.52
N THR A 386 -14.46 -14.26 -22.23
CA THR A 386 -15.41 -13.97 -23.32
C THR A 386 -16.61 -13.19 -22.81
N GLU A 387 -17.18 -13.61 -21.69
CA GLU A 387 -18.34 -12.94 -21.08
C GLU A 387 -18.02 -11.51 -20.61
N LEU A 388 -16.82 -11.28 -20.07
CA LEU A 388 -16.36 -9.93 -19.69
C LEU A 388 -16.14 -9.03 -20.91
N VAL A 389 -15.59 -9.58 -22.00
CA VAL A 389 -15.41 -8.84 -23.26
C VAL A 389 -16.77 -8.50 -23.89
N GLU A 390 -17.72 -9.42 -23.87
CA GLU A 390 -19.09 -9.16 -24.34
C GLU A 390 -19.76 -8.07 -23.50
N TYR A 391 -19.60 -8.11 -22.17
CA TYR A 391 -20.10 -7.07 -21.27
C TYR A 391 -19.47 -5.70 -21.58
N LEU A 392 -18.16 -5.64 -21.80
CA LEU A 392 -17.46 -4.42 -22.18
C LEU A 392 -17.99 -3.83 -23.50
N ASN A 393 -18.24 -4.68 -24.50
CA ASN A 393 -18.80 -4.24 -25.78
C ASN A 393 -20.24 -3.71 -25.64
N GLN A 394 -21.04 -4.27 -24.73
CA GLN A 394 -22.37 -3.73 -24.42
C GLN A 394 -22.30 -2.34 -23.78
N MET A 395 -21.27 -2.09 -22.95
CA MET A 395 -21.03 -0.77 -22.37
C MET A 395 -20.67 0.27 -23.45
N GLN A 396 -19.87 -0.09 -24.46
CA GLN A 396 -19.52 0.82 -25.57
C GLN A 396 -20.73 1.39 -26.31
N LEU A 397 -21.82 0.63 -26.39
CA LEU A 397 -23.04 1.03 -27.07
C LEU A 397 -23.87 2.05 -26.26
N GLN A 398 -23.53 2.29 -24.98
CA GLN A 398 -24.25 3.21 -24.10
C GLN A 398 -23.39 4.42 -23.69
N ARG A 399 -23.60 5.57 -24.36
CA ARG A 399 -23.16 6.97 -24.04
C ARG A 399 -21.83 7.48 -24.65
N GLY A 400 -21.78 8.81 -24.82
CA GLY A 400 -20.76 9.55 -25.59
C GLY A 400 -20.05 10.67 -24.82
N SER A 401 -19.17 10.32 -23.88
CA SER A 401 -18.09 11.24 -23.46
C SER A 401 -16.76 10.75 -24.01
N ASP A 402 -15.89 11.66 -24.44
CA ASP A 402 -14.64 11.32 -25.12
C ASP A 402 -13.68 10.52 -24.24
N ALA A 403 -13.61 10.84 -22.93
CA ALA A 403 -12.79 10.10 -21.97
C ALA A 403 -13.26 8.66 -21.74
N TYR A 404 -14.59 8.46 -21.74
CA TYR A 404 -15.21 7.14 -21.63
C TYR A 404 -14.89 6.29 -22.87
N GLN A 405 -15.03 6.86 -24.06
CA GLN A 405 -14.72 6.15 -25.32
C GLN A 405 -13.24 5.85 -25.49
N GLN A 406 -12.34 6.75 -25.07
CA GLN A 406 -10.89 6.51 -25.08
C GLN A 406 -10.49 5.33 -24.17
N ARG A 407 -11.05 5.24 -22.95
CA ARG A 407 -10.76 4.13 -22.02
C ARG A 407 -11.29 2.80 -22.53
N LEU A 408 -12.52 2.80 -23.05
CA LEU A 408 -13.11 1.63 -23.70
C LEU A 408 -12.29 1.18 -24.92
N PHE A 409 -11.77 2.13 -25.69
CA PHE A 409 -10.89 1.83 -26.81
C PHE A 409 -9.57 1.19 -26.36
N VAL A 410 -8.90 1.76 -25.35
CA VAL A 410 -7.65 1.18 -24.79
C VAL A 410 -7.90 -0.22 -24.24
N LEU A 411 -9.00 -0.43 -23.52
CA LEU A 411 -9.39 -1.74 -23.00
C LEU A 411 -9.61 -2.77 -24.12
N ASN A 412 -10.35 -2.40 -25.17
CA ASN A 412 -10.56 -3.30 -26.32
C ASN A 412 -9.26 -3.61 -27.07
N LEU A 413 -8.38 -2.63 -27.22
CA LEU A 413 -7.09 -2.80 -27.91
C LEU A 413 -6.16 -3.70 -27.11
N ARG A 414 -6.19 -3.63 -25.77
CA ARG A 414 -5.42 -4.52 -24.90
C ARG A 414 -5.98 -5.95 -24.91
N LEU A 415 -7.30 -6.10 -24.81
CA LEU A 415 -7.97 -7.41 -24.81
C LEU A 415 -7.85 -8.17 -26.12
N THR A 416 -7.71 -7.48 -27.26
CA THR A 416 -7.47 -8.11 -28.57
C THR A 416 -6.01 -8.51 -28.79
N THR A 417 -5.08 -8.02 -27.95
CA THR A 417 -3.64 -8.35 -28.02
C THR A 417 -3.17 -9.38 -27.01
N MET A 418 -3.99 -9.64 -25.97
CA MET A 418 -3.83 -10.79 -25.05
C MET A 418 -4.34 -12.05 -25.72
#